data_AF-A0A498SDC1-F1
#
_entry.id   AF-A0A498SDC1-F1
#
_cell.length_a   1.000
_cell.length_b   1.000
_cell.length_c   1.000
_cell.angle_alpha   90.00
_cell.angle_beta   90.00
_cell.angle_gamma   90.00
#
_symmetry.space_group_name_H-M   'P 1'
#
loop_
_entity.id
_entity.type
_entity.pdbx_description
1 polymer ?
#
loop_
_entity_poly.entity_id
_entity_poly.type
_entity_poly.pdbx_seq_one_letter_code
_entity_poly.pdbx_strand_id
1 'polypeptide(L)'
;MLIVGDRVEIGEDRGTISYIGAIEGYDGEWVGIDWDNPERGKHDGSVKGKRYFQANSAKSGSFVRSSAVNPGKNLLEEMRNRYITYKQYDTIKFGSKNVDLVNMAKIYEKQNNIWELRVVALDNMKVSKAPPTNCALFMYCTELNLYNNLLSRWCNLLNILCFFPSLRFLIA
;
A
#
# COMPACT_ATOMS: atom_id res chain seq x y z
N MET A 1 13.88 -2.29 -3.28
CA MET A 1 14.16 -2.28 -4.74
C MET A 1 12.84 -2.34 -5.46
N LEU A 2 12.67 -1.52 -6.51
CA LEU A 2 11.49 -1.54 -7.38
C LEU A 2 11.68 -2.60 -8.45
N ILE A 3 10.61 -3.29 -8.82
CA ILE A 3 10.62 -4.34 -9.85
C ILE A 3 9.46 -4.08 -10.82
N VAL A 4 9.66 -4.37 -12.10
CA VAL A 4 8.56 -4.38 -13.09
C VAL A 4 7.45 -5.34 -12.63
N GLY A 5 6.21 -4.87 -12.68
CA GLY A 5 5.03 -5.55 -12.14
C GLY A 5 4.68 -5.13 -10.72
N ASP A 6 5.54 -4.42 -9.99
CA ASP A 6 5.20 -3.92 -8.66
C ASP A 6 4.08 -2.87 -8.73
N ARG A 7 3.19 -2.95 -7.74
CA ARG A 7 2.16 -1.95 -7.46
C ARG A 7 2.76 -0.82 -6.65
N VAL A 8 2.47 0.41 -7.05
CA VAL A 8 3.05 1.62 -6.45
C VAL A 8 2.02 2.73 -6.31
N GLU A 9 2.33 3.70 -5.46
CA GLU A 9 1.52 4.88 -5.23
C GLU A 9 2.35 6.16 -5.41
N ILE A 10 1.77 7.20 -6.01
CA ILE A 10 2.33 8.56 -6.05
C ILE A 10 1.21 9.55 -5.78
N GLY A 11 1.24 10.18 -4.61
CA GLY A 11 0.11 11.00 -4.14
C GLY A 11 -1.04 10.09 -3.75
N GLU A 12 -2.19 10.27 -4.39
CA GLU A 12 -3.39 9.43 -4.19
C GLU A 12 -3.58 8.41 -5.33
N ASP A 13 -2.81 8.55 -6.41
CA ASP A 13 -2.90 7.70 -7.58
C ASP A 13 -2.04 6.45 -7.45
N ARG A 14 -2.55 5.34 -7.96
CA ARG A 14 -1.88 4.03 -7.98
C ARG A 14 -1.67 3.53 -9.38
N GLY A 15 -0.61 2.76 -9.55
CA GLY A 15 -0.22 2.22 -10.83
C GLY A 15 0.71 1.03 -10.69
N THR A 16 1.02 0.43 -11.82
CA THR A 16 1.92 -0.71 -11.94
C THR A 16 3.18 -0.28 -12.66
N ILE A 17 4.34 -0.67 -12.15
CA ILE A 17 5.60 -0.43 -12.85
C ILE A 17 5.64 -1.30 -14.11
N SER A 18 5.76 -0.66 -15.27
CA SER A 18 5.82 -1.32 -16.58
C SER A 18 7.20 -1.22 -17.23
N TYR A 19 8.09 -0.36 -16.71
CA TYR A 19 9.44 -0.20 -17.22
C TYR A 19 10.39 0.34 -16.13
N ILE A 20 11.64 -0.12 -16.12
CA ILE A 20 12.73 0.49 -15.36
C ILE A 20 13.95 0.52 -16.28
N GLY A 21 14.51 1.72 -16.53
CA GLY A 21 15.69 1.85 -17.38
C GLY A 21 15.92 3.25 -17.94
N ALA A 22 16.90 3.38 -18.83
CA ALA A 22 17.25 4.64 -19.47
C ALA A 22 16.27 5.00 -20.60
N ILE A 23 15.99 6.30 -20.76
CA ILE A 23 15.16 6.83 -21.85
C ILE A 23 16.05 7.66 -22.77
N GLU A 24 15.95 7.43 -24.07
CA GLU A 24 16.71 8.15 -25.08
C GLU A 24 16.49 9.67 -25.00
N GLY A 25 17.59 10.41 -24.85
CA GLY A 25 17.58 11.86 -24.69
C GLY A 25 17.25 12.36 -23.27
N TYR A 26 17.23 11.48 -22.26
CA TYR A 26 17.09 11.84 -20.85
C TYR A 26 18.14 11.13 -19.98
N ASP A 27 18.73 11.86 -19.05
CA ASP A 27 19.76 11.30 -18.18
C ASP A 27 19.18 10.40 -17.07
N GLY A 28 19.97 9.39 -16.70
CA GLY A 28 19.69 8.50 -15.58
C GLY A 28 18.57 7.48 -15.82
N GLU A 29 18.26 6.71 -14.77
CA GLU A 29 17.20 5.72 -14.79
C GLU A 29 15.82 6.35 -14.57
N TRP A 30 14.83 5.82 -15.26
CA TRP A 30 13.43 6.20 -15.19
C TRP A 30 12.55 4.99 -14.89
N VAL A 31 11.46 5.25 -14.18
CA VAL A 31 10.42 4.26 -13.89
C VAL A 31 9.20 4.60 -14.74
N GLY A 32 8.86 3.71 -15.66
CA GLY A 32 7.61 3.77 -16.41
C GLY A 32 6.48 3.15 -15.59
N ILE A 33 5.42 3.91 -15.36
CA ILE A 33 4.23 3.49 -14.62
C ILE A 33 3.03 3.51 -15.56
N ASP A 34 2.23 2.46 -15.51
CA ASP A 34 0.89 2.43 -16.07
C ASP A 34 -0.13 2.65 -14.95
N TRP A 35 -0.83 3.78 -14.98
CA TRP A 35 -1.75 4.22 -13.94
C TRP A 35 -3.09 3.49 -14.01
N ASP A 36 -3.68 3.19 -12.86
CA ASP A 36 -5.05 2.66 -12.78
C ASP A 36 -6.07 3.68 -13.27
N ASN A 37 -5.84 4.95 -12.95
CA ASN A 37 -6.59 6.08 -13.46
C ASN A 37 -5.98 6.55 -14.81
N PRO A 38 -6.64 6.35 -15.95
CA PRO A 38 -6.08 6.70 -17.26
C PRO A 38 -5.82 8.20 -17.44
N GLU A 39 -6.55 9.06 -16.73
CA GLU A 39 -6.43 10.53 -16.84
C GLU A 39 -5.19 11.08 -16.15
N ARG A 40 -4.55 10.28 -15.30
CA ARG A 40 -3.35 10.68 -14.55
C ARG A 40 -2.08 10.67 -15.41
N GLY A 41 -2.02 9.81 -16.41
CA GLY A 41 -0.81 9.66 -17.22
C GLY A 41 -0.70 10.70 -18.34
N LYS A 42 0.24 10.45 -19.25
CA LYS A 42 0.63 11.39 -20.31
C LYS A 42 0.74 10.75 -21.69
N HIS A 43 1.00 9.45 -21.75
CA HIS A 43 1.32 8.74 -22.99
C HIS A 43 0.95 7.26 -22.92
N ASP A 44 1.12 6.55 -24.02
CA ASP A 44 0.82 5.12 -24.19
C ASP A 44 2.01 4.18 -23.86
N GLY A 45 3.09 4.75 -23.34
CA GLY A 45 4.35 4.05 -23.04
C GLY A 45 5.45 4.29 -24.08
N SER A 46 5.19 5.15 -25.06
CA SER A 46 6.19 5.67 -26.00
C SER A 46 6.63 7.11 -25.68
N VAL A 47 7.88 7.44 -26.03
CA VAL A 47 8.45 8.80 -25.96
C VAL A 47 9.20 9.07 -27.26
N LYS A 48 8.87 10.18 -27.93
CA LYS A 48 9.48 10.60 -29.22
C LYS A 48 9.49 9.48 -30.28
N GLY A 49 8.40 8.71 -30.38
CA GLY A 49 8.26 7.64 -31.36
C GLY A 49 8.90 6.30 -30.99
N LYS A 50 9.63 6.22 -29.86
CA LYS A 50 10.21 4.98 -29.35
C LYS A 50 9.36 4.39 -28.23
N ARG A 51 9.02 3.11 -28.32
CA ARG A 51 8.22 2.40 -27.32
C ARG A 51 9.12 1.76 -26.26
N TYR A 52 8.79 1.97 -24.99
CA TYR A 52 9.49 1.38 -23.84
C TYR A 52 8.60 0.37 -23.11
N PHE A 53 7.29 0.66 -23.04
CA PHE A 53 6.27 -0.28 -22.59
C PHE A 53 4.95 -0.05 -23.34
N GLN A 54 4.01 -0.97 -23.17
CA GLN A 54 2.64 -0.82 -23.65
C GLN A 54 1.76 -0.49 -22.46
N ALA A 55 1.25 0.74 -22.39
CA ALA A 55 0.27 1.12 -21.38
C ALA A 55 -1.14 0.62 -21.76
N ASN A 56 -2.01 0.49 -20.77
CA ASN A 56 -3.40 0.05 -20.94
C ASN A 56 -4.26 1.04 -21.73
N SER A 57 -3.91 2.33 -21.72
CA SER A 57 -4.60 3.40 -22.44
C SER A 57 -3.61 4.29 -23.18
N ALA A 58 -4.10 5.06 -24.15
CA ALA A 58 -3.33 6.07 -24.87
C ALA A 58 -2.68 7.12 -23.96
N LYS A 59 -3.18 7.26 -22.72
CA LYS A 59 -2.71 8.26 -21.76
C LYS A 59 -2.44 7.72 -20.36
N SER A 60 -2.53 6.41 -20.08
CA SER A 60 -2.31 5.92 -18.72
C SER A 60 -0.83 5.80 -18.32
N GLY A 61 0.11 5.91 -19.26
CA GLY A 61 1.54 5.80 -19.00
C GLY A 61 2.18 7.09 -18.50
N SER A 62 3.18 6.98 -17.62
CA SER A 62 4.10 8.08 -17.25
C SER A 62 5.50 7.58 -16.99
N PHE A 63 6.51 8.44 -17.19
CA PHE A 63 7.86 8.23 -16.65
C PHE A 63 8.12 9.14 -15.46
N VAL A 64 8.62 8.56 -14.38
CA VAL A 64 8.96 9.27 -13.14
C VAL A 64 10.34 8.84 -12.63
N ARG A 65 10.87 9.58 -11.66
CA ARG A 65 12.07 9.17 -10.91
C ARG A 65 11.67 8.19 -9.80
N SER A 66 12.55 7.23 -9.53
CA SER A 66 12.35 6.24 -8.45
C SER A 66 12.10 6.89 -7.08
N SER A 67 12.68 8.06 -6.82
CA SER A 67 12.47 8.83 -5.58
C SER A 67 11.03 9.35 -5.38
N ALA A 68 10.24 9.44 -6.45
CA ALA A 68 8.84 9.89 -6.36
C ALA A 68 7.87 8.72 -6.08
N VAL A 69 8.35 7.48 -6.17
CA VAL A 69 7.53 6.27 -6.11
C VAL A 69 7.43 5.75 -4.68
N ASN A 70 6.22 5.55 -4.17
CA ASN A 70 5.99 4.82 -2.92
C ASN A 70 5.78 3.32 -3.22
N PRO A 71 6.73 2.42 -2.84
CA PRO A 71 6.60 0.98 -3.05
C PRO A 71 5.73 0.27 -2.00
N GLY A 72 5.15 1.02 -1.07
CA GLY A 72 4.44 0.49 0.08
C GLY A 72 5.35 -0.04 1.19
N LYS A 73 4.71 -0.58 2.22
CA LYS A 73 5.33 -1.07 3.45
C LYS A 73 4.94 -2.51 3.73
N ASN A 74 5.62 -3.13 4.68
CA ASN A 74 5.17 -4.42 5.19
C ASN A 74 3.88 -4.26 6.01
N LEU A 75 3.12 -5.35 6.11
CA LEU A 75 1.84 -5.37 6.82
C LEU A 75 1.94 -4.90 8.28
N LEU A 76 2.99 -5.28 9.01
CA LEU A 76 3.15 -4.89 10.42
C LEU A 76 3.33 -3.37 10.57
N GLU A 77 4.08 -2.74 9.68
CA GLU A 77 4.21 -1.27 9.65
C GLU A 77 2.87 -0.59 9.37
N GLU A 78 2.06 -1.09 8.43
CA GLU A 78 0.74 -0.51 8.18
C GLU A 78 -0.25 -0.73 9.33
N MET A 79 -0.21 -1.90 9.98
CA MET A 79 -0.97 -2.12 11.21
C MET A 79 -0.57 -1.13 12.31
N ARG A 80 0.72 -0.87 12.49
CA ARG A 80 1.20 0.14 13.45
C ARG A 80 0.76 1.55 13.07
N ASN A 81 0.78 1.90 11.78
CA ASN A 81 0.30 3.20 11.32
C ASN A 81 -1.19 3.38 11.64
N ARG A 82 -2.01 2.37 11.33
CA ARG A 82 -3.47 2.41 11.52
C ARG A 82 -3.90 2.37 12.98
N TYR A 83 -3.37 1.44 13.76
CA TYR A 83 -3.90 1.14 15.10
C TYR A 83 -3.13 1.79 16.25
N ILE A 84 -1.89 2.23 16.00
CA ILE A 84 -1.02 2.82 17.03
C ILE A 84 -0.75 4.29 16.74
N THR A 85 -0.26 4.61 15.54
CA THR A 85 0.28 5.95 15.22
C THR A 85 -0.79 7.00 15.02
N TYR A 86 -1.94 6.66 14.42
CA TYR A 86 -3.07 7.58 14.21
C TYR A 86 -3.57 8.23 15.52
N LYS A 87 -3.31 7.61 16.67
CA LYS A 87 -3.61 8.15 18.01
C LYS A 87 -2.84 9.43 18.32
N GLN A 88 -1.62 9.60 17.82
CA GLN A 88 -0.80 10.76 18.18
C GLN A 88 -1.35 12.07 17.58
N TYR A 89 -2.05 11.99 16.43
CA TYR A 89 -2.68 13.15 15.78
C TYR A 89 -4.02 13.55 16.42
N ASP A 90 -4.89 12.59 16.76
CA ASP A 90 -6.19 12.88 17.39
C ASP A 90 -6.06 13.35 18.85
N THR A 91 -4.96 12.99 19.54
CA THR A 91 -4.68 13.52 20.88
C THR A 91 -4.28 15.01 20.83
N ILE A 92 -3.89 15.54 19.66
CA ILE A 92 -3.53 16.95 19.46
C ILE A 92 -4.74 17.69 18.85
N LYS A 93 -5.70 18.03 19.73
CA LYS A 93 -6.84 18.97 19.55
C LYS A 93 -7.95 18.56 18.57
N PHE A 94 -8.95 17.83 19.08
CA PHE A 94 -10.33 18.02 18.62
C PHE A 94 -10.95 19.24 19.32
N GLY A 95 -11.16 20.31 18.55
CA GLY A 95 -11.89 21.48 19.01
C GLY A 95 -13.32 21.14 19.41
N SER A 96 -13.67 21.47 20.65
CA SER A 96 -15.02 21.79 21.19
C SER A 96 -16.23 20.91 20.87
N LYS A 97 -16.09 19.77 20.19
CA LYS A 97 -17.18 18.79 20.02
C LYS A 97 -16.97 17.67 21.03
N ASN A 98 -17.89 17.57 21.98
CA ASN A 98 -17.98 16.49 22.94
C ASN A 98 -18.36 15.19 22.22
N VAL A 99 -17.36 14.51 21.66
CA VAL A 99 -17.44 13.07 21.40
C VAL A 99 -17.22 12.38 22.74
N ASP A 100 -17.98 11.35 23.10
CA ASP A 100 -17.80 10.61 24.36
C ASP A 100 -16.41 9.96 24.44
N LEU A 101 -15.44 10.72 24.94
CA LEU A 101 -14.01 10.37 25.05
C LEU A 101 -13.80 9.06 25.82
N VAL A 102 -14.70 8.76 26.77
CA VAL A 102 -14.64 7.57 27.63
C VAL A 102 -14.97 6.28 26.87
N ASN A 103 -15.92 6.33 25.93
CA ASN A 103 -16.24 5.17 25.10
C ASN A 103 -15.17 4.92 24.03
N MET A 104 -14.60 6.00 23.50
CA MET A 104 -13.53 5.93 22.51
C MET A 104 -12.22 5.40 23.12
N ALA A 105 -11.86 5.83 24.34
CA ALA A 105 -10.68 5.33 25.04
C ALA A 105 -10.64 3.80 25.19
N LYS A 106 -11.76 3.16 25.55
CA LYS A 106 -11.86 1.69 25.68
C LYS A 106 -11.74 0.95 24.35
N ILE A 107 -12.26 1.53 23.27
CA ILE A 107 -12.12 1.01 21.90
C ILE A 107 -10.65 1.11 21.47
N TYR A 108 -10.00 2.23 21.78
CA TYR A 108 -8.60 2.48 21.44
C TYR A 108 -7.61 1.63 22.24
N GLU A 109 -7.88 1.36 23.52
CA GLU A 109 -7.03 0.47 24.33
C GLU A 109 -7.02 -0.96 23.77
N LYS A 110 -8.20 -1.51 23.42
CA LYS A 110 -8.30 -2.84 22.80
C LYS A 110 -7.65 -2.91 21.42
N GLN A 111 -7.68 -1.83 20.64
CA GLN A 111 -7.02 -1.78 19.34
C GLN A 111 -5.50 -1.55 19.42
N ASN A 112 -4.97 -1.16 20.59
CA ASN A 112 -3.54 -0.92 20.75
C ASN A 112 -2.71 -2.20 20.75
N ASN A 113 -3.30 -3.28 21.26
CA ASN A 113 -2.67 -4.59 21.20
C ASN A 113 -3.01 -5.24 19.85
N ILE A 114 -2.23 -4.87 18.83
CA ILE A 114 -2.38 -5.38 17.46
C ILE A 114 -2.37 -6.93 17.39
N TRP A 115 -1.81 -7.60 18.39
CA TRP A 115 -1.72 -9.06 18.46
C TRP A 115 -3.04 -9.72 18.91
N GLU A 116 -3.91 -9.00 19.62
CA GLU A 116 -5.20 -9.50 20.13
C GLU A 116 -6.39 -9.13 19.23
N LEU A 117 -6.14 -8.44 18.13
CA LEU A 117 -7.17 -8.05 17.18
C LEU A 117 -7.81 -9.28 16.52
N ARG A 118 -9.15 -9.37 16.58
CA ARG A 118 -9.93 -10.35 15.83
C ARG A 118 -10.15 -9.96 14.37
N VAL A 119 -10.24 -8.65 14.11
CA VAL A 119 -10.48 -8.08 12.78
C VAL A 119 -9.37 -7.08 12.49
N VAL A 120 -8.68 -7.27 11.38
CA VAL A 120 -7.65 -6.37 10.87
C VAL A 120 -8.10 -5.82 9.52
N ALA A 121 -8.37 -4.52 9.48
CA ALA A 121 -8.81 -3.79 8.30
C ALA A 121 -7.73 -2.79 7.86
N LEU A 122 -7.06 -3.15 6.77
CA LEU A 122 -6.00 -2.38 6.13
C LEU A 122 -6.40 -2.04 4.69
N ASP A 123 -7.70 -1.96 4.38
CA ASP A 123 -8.19 -1.55 3.08
C ASP A 123 -7.66 -0.15 2.71
N ASN A 124 -7.37 0.05 1.43
CA ASN A 124 -6.88 1.32 0.89
C ASN A 124 -5.57 1.82 1.51
N MET A 125 -4.81 0.94 2.18
CA MET A 125 -3.48 1.27 2.72
C MET A 125 -2.38 0.98 1.70
N LYS A 126 -1.13 0.93 2.15
CA LYS A 126 0.06 0.76 1.31
C LYS A 126 0.77 -0.58 1.59
N VAL A 127 0.04 -1.62 1.96
CA VAL A 127 0.63 -2.95 2.20
C VAL A 127 1.14 -3.52 0.89
N SER A 128 2.43 -3.81 0.80
CA SER A 128 3.03 -4.48 -0.37
C SER A 128 3.74 -5.79 -0.04
N LYS A 129 3.99 -6.05 1.25
CA LYS A 129 4.83 -7.17 1.70
C LYS A 129 4.35 -7.78 3.01
N ALA A 130 4.76 -9.02 3.23
CA ALA A 130 4.60 -9.71 4.51
C ALA A 130 5.38 -9.01 5.63
N PRO A 131 4.96 -9.20 6.90
CA PRO A 131 5.74 -8.79 8.06
C PRO A 131 7.19 -9.32 8.03
N PRO A 132 8.12 -8.71 8.78
CA PRO A 132 9.44 -9.29 9.02
C PRO A 132 9.35 -10.73 9.53
N THR A 133 10.31 -11.59 9.18
CA THR A 133 10.28 -13.02 9.52
C THR A 133 10.29 -13.31 11.03
N ASN A 134 10.76 -12.37 11.85
CA ASN A 134 10.74 -12.44 13.31
C ASN A 134 9.45 -11.86 13.94
N CYS A 135 8.47 -11.45 13.13
CA CYS A 135 7.18 -10.97 13.61
C CYS A 135 6.43 -12.12 14.30
N ALA A 136 5.82 -11.83 15.44
CA ALA A 136 4.92 -12.77 16.10
C ALA A 136 3.70 -13.08 15.22
N LEU A 137 3.05 -14.21 15.48
CA LEU A 137 1.82 -14.59 14.79
C LEU A 137 0.64 -13.80 15.32
N PHE A 138 -0.30 -13.45 14.44
CA PHE A 138 -1.57 -12.84 14.79
C PHE A 138 -2.59 -13.93 15.18
N MET A 139 -2.35 -14.54 16.35
CA MET A 139 -3.05 -15.74 16.82
C MET A 139 -4.57 -15.61 16.92
N TYR A 140 -5.08 -14.39 17.13
CA TYR A 140 -6.50 -14.13 17.37
C TYR A 140 -7.25 -13.57 16.15
N CYS A 141 -6.53 -13.18 15.11
CA CYS A 141 -7.14 -12.56 13.94
C CYS A 141 -7.88 -13.61 13.10
N THR A 142 -9.18 -13.40 12.94
CA THR A 142 -10.08 -14.25 12.15
C THR A 142 -10.49 -13.59 10.83
N GLU A 143 -10.32 -12.27 10.70
CA GLU A 143 -10.73 -11.50 9.53
C GLU A 143 -9.63 -10.50 9.13
N LEU A 144 -9.20 -10.56 7.88
CA LEU A 144 -8.17 -9.69 7.32
C LEU A 144 -8.69 -9.04 6.03
N ASN A 145 -8.70 -7.71 6.01
CA ASN A 145 -9.04 -6.93 4.83
C ASN A 145 -7.79 -6.20 4.30
N LEU A 146 -7.38 -6.58 3.10
CA LEU A 146 -6.28 -6.04 2.31
C LEU A 146 -6.77 -5.45 0.98
N TYR A 147 -8.08 -5.24 0.83
CA TYR A 147 -8.67 -4.69 -0.40
C TYR A 147 -7.96 -3.39 -0.82
N ASN A 148 -7.68 -3.29 -2.12
CA ASN A 148 -7.00 -2.13 -2.69
C ASN A 148 -5.73 -1.79 -1.90
N ASN A 149 -4.73 -2.67 -1.95
CA ASN A 149 -3.37 -2.43 -1.44
C ASN A 149 -2.35 -2.54 -2.58
N LEU A 150 -1.06 -2.49 -2.25
CA LEU A 150 0.05 -2.53 -3.20
C LEU A 150 0.64 -3.94 -3.35
N LEU A 151 -0.21 -4.97 -3.24
CA LEU A 151 0.19 -6.37 -3.48
C LEU A 151 0.14 -6.67 -4.98
N SER A 152 1.31 -6.93 -5.58
CA SER A 152 1.44 -7.26 -7.01
C SER A 152 1.49 -8.76 -7.30
N ARG A 153 1.76 -9.61 -6.30
CA ARG A 153 2.09 -11.03 -6.49
C ARG A 153 1.39 -11.91 -5.46
N TRP A 154 0.84 -13.04 -5.92
CA TRP A 154 0.24 -14.05 -5.05
C TRP A 154 1.16 -14.53 -3.92
N CYS A 155 2.47 -14.66 -4.19
CA CYS A 155 3.43 -15.04 -3.16
C CYS A 155 3.50 -14.04 -1.99
N ASN A 156 3.30 -12.74 -2.25
CA ASN A 156 3.31 -11.74 -1.18
C ASN A 156 2.09 -11.92 -0.27
N LEU A 157 0.92 -12.22 -0.86
CA LEU A 157 -0.28 -12.55 -0.11
C LEU A 157 -0.09 -13.84 0.70
N LEU A 158 0.38 -14.92 0.08
CA LEU A 158 0.60 -16.19 0.79
C LEU A 158 1.59 -16.02 1.96
N ASN A 159 2.67 -15.26 1.75
CA ASN A 159 3.64 -14.95 2.81
C ASN A 159 3.02 -14.14 3.95
N ILE A 160 2.04 -13.25 3.66
CA ILE A 160 1.25 -12.57 4.70
C ILE A 160 0.43 -13.60 5.48
N LEU A 161 -0.30 -14.48 4.80
CA LEU A 161 -1.22 -15.43 5.42
C LEU A 161 -0.53 -16.41 6.36
N CYS A 162 0.76 -16.71 6.16
CA CYS A 162 1.57 -17.49 7.11
C CYS A 162 1.60 -16.91 8.53
N PHE A 163 1.33 -15.61 8.72
CA PHE A 163 1.29 -14.97 10.03
C PHE A 163 -0.09 -15.03 10.71
N PHE A 164 -1.13 -15.54 10.03
CA PHE A 164 -2.52 -15.51 10.51
C PHE A 164 -3.11 -16.94 10.63
N PRO A 165 -2.68 -17.73 11.62
CA PRO A 165 -3.08 -19.15 11.73
C PRO A 165 -4.58 -19.36 12.01
N SER A 166 -5.27 -18.34 12.51
CA SER A 166 -6.70 -18.40 12.86
C SER A 166 -7.61 -17.75 11.81
N LEU A 167 -7.06 -17.35 10.65
CA LEU A 167 -7.81 -16.60 9.64
C LEU A 167 -8.94 -17.43 9.05
N ARG A 168 -10.13 -16.83 8.96
CA ARG A 168 -11.33 -17.44 8.38
C ARG A 168 -11.85 -16.66 7.18
N PHE A 169 -11.67 -15.35 7.19
CA PHE A 169 -12.14 -14.47 6.12
C PHE A 169 -11.00 -13.55 5.66
N LEU A 170 -10.85 -13.49 4.34
CA LEU A 170 -9.89 -12.64 3.66
C LEU A 170 -10.62 -11.83 2.59
N ILE A 171 -10.39 -10.51 2.60
CA ILE A 171 -10.73 -9.62 1.49
C ILE A 171 -9.38 -9.14 0.94
N ALA A 172 -9.06 -9.39 -0.32
CA ALA A 172 -7.78 -9.04 -0.93
C ALA A 172 -7.97 -8.58 -2.37
#